data_AF-A0A948UDY0-F1
#
_entry.id   AF-A0A948UDY0-F1
#
_cell.length_a   1.000
_cell.length_b   1.000
_cell.length_c   1.000
_cell.angle_alpha   90.00
_cell.angle_beta   90.00
_cell.angle_gamma   90.00
#
_symmetry.space_group_name_H-M   'P 1'
#
loop_
_entity.id
_entity.type
_entity.pdbx_description
1 polymer ?
#
loop_
_entity_poly.entity_id
_entity_poly.type
_entity_poly.pdbx_seq_one_letter_code
_entity_poly.pdbx_strand_id
1 'polypeptide(L)'
;HIAAEQLAESSWEGIEQPEFERLWQVEVEEATSSCKRERLHLATGLLLPVWDKLPSDYVRVSRIAAKDGNSLLGREVPVHSVPDLCHALGLEEASVLSAEDIVQAVVRSGRPMEVRGREALTLKRSLVNGAQRLELAGWSAARLDWYKAQGCFTEIIRYQTRLFVPTDQANAILVRLTR
;
A
#
# COMPACT_ATOMS: atom_id res chain seq x y z
N HIS A 1 17.91 -4.44 -20.43
CA HIS A 1 18.57 -5.07 -21.59
C HIS A 1 19.40 -6.23 -21.08
N ILE A 2 19.13 -7.44 -21.56
CA ILE A 2 19.95 -8.63 -21.29
C ILE A 2 20.89 -8.78 -22.49
N ALA A 3 22.19 -8.96 -22.24
CA ALA A 3 23.17 -9.18 -23.30
C ALA A 3 23.08 -10.60 -23.87
N ALA A 4 23.48 -10.82 -25.12
CA ALA A 4 23.41 -12.14 -25.77
C ALA A 4 24.19 -13.23 -24.99
N GLU A 5 25.32 -12.87 -24.40
CA GLU A 5 26.14 -13.75 -23.55
C GLU A 5 25.38 -14.19 -22.29
N GLN A 6 24.61 -13.29 -21.69
CA GLN A 6 23.78 -13.60 -20.52
C GLN A 6 22.57 -14.48 -20.87
N LEU A 7 22.12 -14.46 -22.12
CA LEU A 7 21.10 -15.38 -22.63
C LEU A 7 21.66 -16.79 -22.80
N ALA A 8 22.91 -16.93 -23.26
CA ALA A 8 23.57 -18.22 -23.45
C ALA A 8 23.84 -18.95 -22.12
N GLU A 9 24.04 -18.21 -21.02
CA GLU A 9 24.21 -18.76 -19.66
C GLU A 9 22.88 -18.99 -18.93
N SER A 10 21.76 -18.67 -19.57
CA SER A 10 20.44 -18.77 -18.96
C SER A 10 19.79 -20.13 -19.23
N SER A 11 18.70 -20.44 -18.53
CA SER A 11 17.88 -21.62 -18.80
C SER A 11 16.83 -21.38 -19.90
N TRP A 12 16.95 -20.30 -20.68
CA TRP A 12 16.03 -20.00 -21.77
C TRP A 12 16.44 -20.73 -23.04
N GLU A 13 15.49 -21.40 -23.65
CA GLU A 13 15.69 -22.13 -24.90
C GLU A 13 15.13 -21.33 -26.09
N GLY A 14 15.74 -21.51 -27.26
CA GLY A 14 15.20 -20.95 -28.49
C GLY A 14 13.85 -21.58 -28.83
N ILE A 15 12.92 -20.77 -29.31
CA ILE A 15 11.59 -21.23 -29.73
C ILE A 15 11.31 -20.77 -31.15
N GLU A 16 10.69 -21.65 -31.93
CA GLU A 16 10.27 -21.32 -33.30
C GLU A 16 9.12 -20.30 -33.29
N GLN A 17 9.10 -19.41 -34.28
CA GLN A 17 8.11 -18.34 -34.36
C GLN A 17 6.65 -18.82 -34.20
N PRO A 18 6.19 -19.93 -34.83
CA PRO A 18 4.81 -20.38 -34.69
C PRO A 18 4.46 -20.80 -33.25
N GLU A 19 5.41 -21.38 -32.53
CA GLU A 19 5.20 -21.80 -31.15
C GLU A 19 5.24 -20.58 -30.21
N PHE A 20 6.11 -19.60 -30.49
CA PHE A 20 6.07 -18.31 -29.79
C PHE A 20 4.73 -17.60 -29.96
N GLU A 21 4.21 -17.51 -31.19
CA GLU A 21 2.90 -16.90 -31.47
C GLU A 21 1.77 -17.62 -30.71
N ARG A 22 1.81 -18.95 -30.68
CA ARG A 22 0.84 -19.76 -29.93
C ARG A 22 0.89 -19.47 -28.43
N LEU A 23 2.09 -19.47 -27.82
CA LEU A 23 2.26 -19.20 -26.39
C LEU A 23 1.92 -17.74 -26.04
N TRP A 24 2.33 -16.80 -26.88
CA TRP A 24 1.99 -15.39 -26.73
C TRP A 24 0.48 -15.16 -26.75
N GLN A 25 -0.23 -15.82 -27.67
CA GLN A 25 -1.68 -15.71 -27.77
C GLN A 25 -2.38 -16.26 -26.51
N VAL A 26 -1.87 -17.37 -25.95
CA VAL A 26 -2.35 -17.92 -24.68
C VAL A 26 -2.16 -16.90 -23.54
N GLU A 27 -0.99 -16.27 -23.43
CA GLU A 27 -0.73 -15.24 -22.42
C GLU A 27 -1.61 -14.00 -22.61
N VAL A 28 -1.84 -13.57 -23.85
CA VAL A 28 -2.74 -12.44 -24.17
C VAL A 28 -4.17 -12.76 -23.77
N GLU A 29 -4.65 -13.97 -24.03
CA GLU A 29 -5.98 -14.43 -23.64
C GLU A 29 -6.13 -14.49 -22.11
N GLU A 30 -5.13 -15.04 -21.41
CA GLU A 30 -5.08 -15.04 -19.96
C GLU A 30 -5.10 -13.62 -19.39
N ALA A 31 -4.23 -12.74 -19.90
CA ALA A 31 -4.15 -11.34 -19.47
C ALA A 31 -5.46 -10.58 -19.74
N THR A 32 -6.13 -10.85 -20.86
CA THR A 32 -7.42 -10.23 -21.22
C THR A 32 -8.55 -10.75 -20.34
N SER A 33 -8.49 -12.01 -19.91
CA SER A 33 -9.44 -12.61 -18.98
C SER A 33 -9.26 -12.11 -17.53
N SER A 34 -8.06 -11.66 -17.17
CA SER A 34 -7.71 -11.22 -15.82
C SER A 34 -7.91 -9.72 -15.64
N CYS A 35 -9.02 -9.32 -15.00
CA CYS A 35 -9.26 -7.93 -14.63
C CYS A 35 -8.37 -7.52 -13.45
N LYS A 36 -7.32 -6.74 -13.71
CA LYS A 36 -6.53 -6.09 -12.66
C LYS A 36 -7.27 -4.87 -12.12
N ARG A 37 -7.36 -4.76 -10.80
CA ARG A 37 -7.90 -3.59 -10.11
C ARG A 37 -6.78 -2.91 -9.33
N GLU A 38 -6.60 -1.63 -9.59
CA GLU A 38 -5.65 -0.79 -8.86
C GLU A 38 -6.37 0.48 -8.40
N ARG A 39 -5.99 1.00 -7.23
CA ARG A 39 -6.48 2.26 -6.69
C ARG A 39 -5.35 3.28 -6.75
N LEU A 40 -5.61 4.39 -7.42
CA LEU A 40 -4.72 5.55 -7.52
C LEU A 40 -5.40 6.74 -6.84
N HIS A 41 -4.62 7.53 -6.10
CA HIS A 41 -5.08 8.82 -5.58
C HIS A 41 -4.49 9.93 -6.45
N LEU A 42 -5.35 10.80 -6.96
CA LEU A 42 -4.96 11.89 -7.85
C LEU A 42 -5.40 13.22 -7.27
N ALA A 43 -4.48 14.17 -7.19
CA ALA A 43 -4.79 15.58 -7.08
C ALA A 43 -5.06 16.12 -8.49
N THR A 44 -6.29 16.57 -8.75
CA THR A 44 -6.75 17.10 -10.03
C THR A 44 -7.19 18.56 -9.89
N GLY A 45 -7.42 19.24 -11.03
CA GLY A 45 -7.80 20.66 -11.03
C GLY A 45 -6.60 21.61 -10.92
N LEU A 46 -6.80 22.77 -10.28
CA LEU A 46 -5.75 23.78 -10.11
C LEU A 46 -4.77 23.36 -9.01
N LEU A 47 -3.59 22.88 -9.40
CA LEU A 47 -2.59 22.40 -8.44
C LEU A 47 -1.67 23.50 -7.90
N LEU A 48 -1.42 24.56 -8.68
CA LEU A 48 -0.52 25.65 -8.27
C LEU A 48 -0.91 26.29 -6.92
N PRO A 49 -2.20 26.57 -6.63
CA PRO A 49 -2.60 27.17 -5.35
C PRO A 49 -2.39 26.29 -4.12
N VAL A 50 -2.16 24.98 -4.30
CA VAL A 50 -2.00 23.99 -3.23
C VAL A 50 -0.67 23.24 -3.34
N TRP A 51 0.25 23.76 -4.16
CA TRP A 51 1.49 23.07 -4.52
C TRP A 51 2.38 22.78 -3.31
N ASP A 52 2.40 23.71 -2.36
CA ASP A 52 3.11 23.64 -1.08
C ASP A 52 2.60 22.53 -0.15
N LYS A 53 1.35 22.08 -0.35
CA LYS A 53 0.70 21.02 0.45
C LYS A 53 0.91 19.62 -0.11
N LEU A 54 1.37 19.49 -1.35
CA LEU A 54 1.54 18.21 -2.03
C LEU A 54 2.91 17.57 -1.71
N PRO A 55 2.99 16.23 -1.57
CA PRO A 55 4.21 15.54 -1.13
C PRO A 55 5.39 15.71 -2.10
N SER A 56 6.46 16.37 -1.67
CA SER A 56 7.59 16.75 -2.54
C SER A 56 8.48 15.60 -2.99
N ASP A 57 8.40 14.46 -2.33
CA ASP A 57 9.21 13.27 -2.55
C ASP A 57 8.63 12.30 -3.59
N TYR A 58 7.41 12.55 -4.05
CA TYR A 58 6.77 11.81 -5.14
C TYR A 58 6.07 12.76 -6.11
N VAL A 59 6.71 12.98 -7.26
CA VAL A 59 6.22 13.88 -8.32
C VAL A 59 6.00 13.08 -9.59
N ARG A 60 4.77 12.61 -9.77
CA ARG A 60 4.33 11.93 -11.00
C ARG A 60 2.99 12.49 -11.44
N VAL A 61 2.86 12.81 -12.72
CA VAL A 61 1.60 13.23 -13.33
C VAL A 61 1.15 12.11 -14.25
N SER A 62 -0.09 11.66 -14.07
CA SER A 62 -0.66 10.56 -14.83
C SER A 62 -1.95 10.98 -15.50
N ARG A 63 -2.13 10.48 -16.73
CA ARG A 63 -3.39 10.55 -17.46
C ARG A 63 -4.02 9.16 -17.46
N ILE A 64 -5.19 9.03 -16.86
CA ILE A 64 -6.00 7.81 -16.90
C ILE A 64 -7.03 8.01 -18.02
N ALA A 65 -6.97 7.21 -19.07
CA ALA A 65 -7.95 7.21 -20.16
C ALA A 65 -8.91 6.03 -19.98
N ALA A 66 -10.19 6.33 -19.83
CA ALA A 66 -11.24 5.34 -19.74
C ALA A 66 -11.75 4.94 -21.13
N LYS A 67 -12.34 3.74 -21.22
CA LYS A 67 -12.86 3.18 -22.48
C LYS A 67 -13.99 4.01 -23.10
N ASP A 68 -14.68 4.81 -22.29
CA ASP A 68 -15.74 5.73 -22.71
C ASP A 68 -15.20 7.05 -23.31
N GLY A 69 -13.87 7.19 -23.44
CA GLY A 69 -13.22 8.39 -23.98
C GLY A 69 -12.96 9.48 -22.93
N ASN A 70 -13.43 9.30 -21.70
CA ASN A 70 -13.12 10.24 -20.61
C ASN A 70 -11.66 10.08 -20.19
N SER A 71 -11.02 11.20 -19.80
CA SER A 71 -9.67 11.13 -19.21
C SER A 71 -9.54 11.99 -17.97
N LEU A 72 -8.83 11.45 -16.97
CA LEU A 72 -8.44 12.16 -15.77
C LEU A 72 -6.94 12.46 -15.85
N LEU A 73 -6.58 13.73 -15.74
CA LEU A 73 -5.18 14.18 -15.62
C LEU A 73 -4.98 14.72 -14.21
N GLY A 74 -3.95 14.24 -13.52
CA GLY A 74 -3.64 14.71 -12.17
C GLY A 74 -2.26 14.29 -11.70
N ARG A 75 -1.83 14.89 -10.60
CA ARG A 75 -0.63 14.47 -9.88
C ARG A 75 -0.99 13.29 -8.97
N GLU A 76 -0.23 12.22 -9.05
CA GLU A 76 -0.37 11.09 -8.15
C GLU A 76 0.02 11.48 -6.72
N VAL A 77 -0.80 11.04 -5.76
CA VAL A 77 -0.57 11.21 -4.32
C VAL A 77 -0.34 9.82 -3.75
N PRO A 78 0.83 9.54 -3.15
CA PRO A 78 1.04 8.29 -2.43
C PRO A 78 0.00 8.10 -1.33
N VAL A 79 -0.51 6.88 -1.15
CA VAL A 79 -1.55 6.56 -0.16
C VAL A 79 -1.21 7.07 1.24
N HIS A 80 0.06 6.96 1.65
CA HIS A 80 0.51 7.40 2.98
C HIS A 80 0.43 8.92 3.18
N SER A 81 0.45 9.73 2.10
CA SER A 81 0.36 11.19 2.14
C SER A 81 -1.08 11.70 2.03
N VAL A 82 -2.04 10.83 1.69
CA VAL A 82 -3.45 11.21 1.51
C VAL A 82 -4.04 11.84 2.79
N PRO A 83 -3.84 11.28 4.00
CA PRO A 83 -4.40 11.88 5.21
C PRO A 83 -3.88 13.29 5.47
N ASP A 84 -2.56 13.50 5.39
CA ASP A 84 -1.92 14.80 5.62
C ASP A 84 -2.38 15.84 4.59
N LEU A 85 -2.45 15.44 3.31
CA LEU A 85 -2.93 16.31 2.24
C LEU A 85 -4.40 16.70 2.46
N CYS A 86 -5.26 15.73 2.81
CA CYS A 86 -6.65 16.01 3.12
C CYS A 86 -6.79 16.97 4.30
N HIS A 87 -6.02 16.77 5.38
CA HIS A 87 -6.02 17.68 6.52
C HIS A 87 -5.56 19.10 6.12
N ALA A 88 -4.47 19.23 5.38
CA ALA A 88 -3.96 20.53 4.89
C ALA A 88 -4.95 21.26 3.95
N LEU A 89 -5.89 20.52 3.34
CA LEU A 89 -6.95 21.04 2.48
C LEU A 89 -8.30 21.22 3.19
N GLY A 90 -8.41 20.85 4.48
CA GLY A 90 -9.69 20.88 5.22
C GLY A 90 -10.71 19.83 4.75
N LEU A 91 -10.24 18.71 4.20
CA LEU A 91 -11.02 17.61 3.62
C LEU A 91 -11.02 16.36 4.53
N GLU A 92 -11.13 16.55 5.84
CA GLU A 92 -10.91 15.51 6.86
C GLU A 92 -11.93 14.35 6.78
N GLU A 93 -13.12 14.62 6.26
CA GLU A 93 -14.15 13.60 6.00
C GLU A 93 -13.88 12.78 4.73
N ALA A 94 -13.06 13.31 3.80
CA ALA A 94 -12.72 12.65 2.55
C ALA A 94 -11.57 11.63 2.70
N SER A 95 -10.87 11.62 3.83
CA SER A 95 -9.64 10.83 4.05
C SER A 95 -9.90 9.45 4.68
N VAL A 96 -11.06 8.84 4.47
CA VAL A 96 -11.37 7.51 5.03
C VAL A 96 -10.64 6.43 4.22
N LEU A 97 -9.36 6.25 4.51
CA LEU A 97 -8.60 5.10 4.04
C LEU A 97 -9.15 3.84 4.69
N SER A 98 -9.36 2.79 3.90
CA SER A 98 -9.77 1.51 4.45
C SER A 98 -8.62 0.89 5.25
N ALA A 99 -8.97 -0.04 6.15
CA ALA A 99 -7.97 -0.84 6.86
C ALA A 99 -6.97 -1.51 5.90
N GLU A 100 -7.45 -1.98 4.75
CA GLU A 100 -6.61 -2.58 3.72
C GLU A 100 -5.66 -1.56 3.09
N ASP A 101 -6.12 -0.35 2.77
CA ASP A 101 -5.26 0.71 2.21
C ASP A 101 -4.13 1.04 3.20
N ILE A 102 -4.44 1.15 4.49
CA ILE A 102 -3.46 1.43 5.55
C ILE A 102 -2.42 0.32 5.64
N VAL A 103 -2.87 -0.95 5.75
CA VAL A 103 -1.97 -2.10 5.84
C VAL A 103 -1.08 -2.19 4.60
N GLN A 104 -1.65 -2.10 3.40
CA GLN A 104 -0.90 -2.17 2.15
C GLN A 104 0.12 -1.04 2.03
N ALA A 105 -0.26 0.18 2.41
CA ALA A 105 0.64 1.32 2.36
C ALA A 105 1.81 1.15 3.34
N VAL A 106 1.59 0.70 4.58
CA VAL A 106 2.67 0.40 5.54
C VAL A 106 3.55 -0.75 5.04
N VAL A 107 2.96 -1.82 4.52
CA VAL A 107 3.71 -2.99 4.01
C VAL A 107 4.57 -2.62 2.81
N ARG A 108 4.05 -1.85 1.85
CA ARG A 108 4.77 -1.50 0.61
C ARG A 108 5.79 -0.39 0.83
N SER A 109 5.38 0.71 1.46
CA SER A 109 6.24 1.90 1.62
C SER A 109 7.18 1.82 2.82
N GLY A 110 6.85 1.01 3.83
CA GLY A 110 7.54 0.99 5.12
C GLY A 110 7.28 2.25 5.97
N ARG A 111 6.51 3.22 5.47
CA ARG A 111 6.17 4.43 6.21
C ARG A 111 5.09 4.13 7.24
N PRO A 112 5.20 4.64 8.48
CA PRO A 112 4.14 4.54 9.46
C PRO A 112 2.86 5.23 9.00
N MET A 113 1.73 4.72 9.44
CA MET A 113 0.42 5.32 9.19
C MET A 113 -0.40 5.41 10.45
N GLU A 114 -1.12 6.52 10.61
CA GLU A 114 -2.08 6.67 11.67
C GLU A 114 -3.28 5.75 11.47
N VAL A 115 -3.78 5.24 12.58
CA VAL A 115 -4.97 4.38 12.64
C VAL A 115 -5.96 5.06 13.57
N ARG A 116 -7.04 5.59 12.99
CA ARG A 116 -8.13 6.20 13.76
C ARG A 116 -8.92 5.11 14.47
N GLY A 117 -8.62 4.90 15.75
CA GLY A 117 -9.34 3.97 16.61
C GLY A 117 -9.68 4.60 17.94
N ARG A 118 -9.78 3.75 18.97
CA ARG A 118 -10.08 4.20 20.34
C ARG A 118 -8.96 5.03 20.98
N GLU A 119 -7.77 4.96 20.42
CA GLU A 119 -6.57 5.68 20.81
C GLU A 119 -5.88 6.20 19.54
N ALA A 120 -4.98 7.18 19.69
CA ALA A 120 -4.14 7.66 18.60
C ALA A 120 -3.07 6.61 18.29
N LEU A 121 -3.42 5.65 17.43
CA LEU A 121 -2.56 4.53 17.10
C LEU A 121 -1.73 4.82 15.84
N THR A 122 -0.52 4.26 15.81
CA THR A 122 0.32 4.26 14.61
C THR A 122 0.66 2.83 14.24
N LEU A 123 0.29 2.41 13.03
CA LEU A 123 0.75 1.16 12.43
C LEU A 123 2.07 1.41 11.72
N LYS A 124 3.10 0.60 12.01
CA LYS A 124 4.40 0.70 11.37
C LYS A 124 5.00 -0.66 11.08
N ARG A 125 5.96 -0.70 10.16
CA ARG A 125 6.74 -1.90 9.89
C ARG A 125 7.95 -1.93 10.80
N SER A 126 8.17 -3.07 11.46
CA SER A 126 9.26 -3.28 12.41
C SER A 126 10.01 -4.56 12.11
N LEU A 127 11.34 -4.48 12.09
CA LEU A 127 12.20 -5.66 11.96
C LEU A 127 12.47 -6.26 13.34
N VAL A 128 12.11 -7.52 13.52
CA VAL A 128 12.29 -8.27 14.77
C VAL A 128 12.86 -9.63 14.43
N ASN A 129 14.05 -9.96 14.98
CA ASN A 129 14.75 -11.23 14.72
C ASN A 129 14.84 -11.59 13.23
N GLY A 130 15.12 -10.60 12.36
CA GLY A 130 15.24 -10.79 10.91
C GLY A 130 13.90 -10.87 10.16
N ALA A 131 12.76 -10.87 10.84
CA ALA A 131 11.43 -10.91 10.23
C ALA A 131 10.73 -9.54 10.29
N GLN A 132 10.06 -9.16 9.20
CA GLN A 132 9.22 -7.96 9.16
C GLN A 132 7.92 -8.22 9.92
N ARG A 133 7.52 -7.25 10.75
CA ARG A 133 6.29 -7.28 11.53
C ARG A 133 5.50 -6.00 11.36
N LEU A 134 4.19 -6.10 11.55
CA LEU A 134 3.33 -4.95 11.72
C LEU A 134 3.20 -4.66 13.22
N GLU A 135 3.68 -3.50 13.64
CA GLU A 135 3.63 -3.05 15.02
C GLU A 135 2.63 -1.92 15.18
N LEU A 136 1.84 -1.99 16.25
CA LEU A 136 0.99 -0.91 16.72
C LEU A 136 1.71 -0.16 17.84
N ALA A 137 1.86 1.15 17.66
CA ALA A 137 2.32 2.11 18.68
C ALA A 137 1.16 3.01 19.12
N GLY A 138 1.35 3.73 20.24
CA GLY A 138 0.35 4.67 20.77
C GLY A 138 -0.78 4.04 21.59
N TRP A 139 -0.69 2.74 21.89
CA TRP A 139 -1.63 2.03 22.75
C TRP A 139 -1.29 2.23 24.24
N SER A 140 -2.30 2.20 25.11
CA SER A 140 -2.11 2.21 26.56
C SER A 140 -2.05 0.81 27.16
N ALA A 141 -1.18 0.62 28.17
CA ALA A 141 -1.04 -0.65 28.88
C ALA A 141 -2.35 -1.16 29.50
N ALA A 142 -3.22 -0.24 29.94
CA ALA A 142 -4.53 -0.55 30.49
C ALA A 142 -5.48 -1.27 29.49
N ARG A 143 -5.22 -1.16 28.18
CA ARG A 143 -6.03 -1.77 27.12
C ARG A 143 -5.37 -2.97 26.46
N LEU A 144 -4.21 -3.41 26.97
CA LEU A 144 -3.44 -4.47 26.34
C LEU A 144 -4.23 -5.77 26.15
N ASP A 145 -5.00 -6.18 27.16
CA ASP A 145 -5.84 -7.38 27.08
C ASP A 145 -6.95 -7.24 26.03
N TRP A 146 -7.49 -6.04 25.84
CA TRP A 146 -8.47 -5.78 24.79
C TRP A 146 -7.85 -5.92 23.40
N TYR A 147 -6.64 -5.37 23.17
CA TYR A 147 -5.94 -5.52 21.90
C TYR A 147 -5.62 -6.99 21.59
N LYS A 148 -5.19 -7.75 22.61
CA LYS A 148 -4.98 -9.19 22.49
C LYS A 148 -6.27 -9.92 22.12
N ALA A 149 -7.39 -9.57 22.75
CA ALA A 149 -8.69 -10.14 22.41
C ALA A 149 -9.15 -9.81 20.97
N GLN A 150 -8.66 -8.73 20.36
CA GLN A 150 -8.94 -8.43 18.94
C GLN A 150 -8.09 -9.25 17.96
N GLY A 151 -7.05 -9.94 18.44
CA GLY A 151 -6.12 -10.74 17.65
C GLY A 151 -4.70 -10.18 17.58
N CYS A 152 -4.39 -9.09 18.31
CA CYS A 152 -3.01 -8.62 18.44
C CYS A 152 -2.21 -9.55 19.36
N PHE A 153 -0.89 -9.49 19.29
CA PHE A 153 -0.01 -10.23 20.18
C PHE A 153 1.17 -9.37 20.62
N THR A 154 1.89 -9.81 21.66
CA THR A 154 2.96 -9.03 22.26
C THR A 154 4.28 -9.78 22.28
N GLU A 155 5.38 -9.05 22.15
CA GLU A 155 6.70 -9.55 22.51
C GLU A 155 7.44 -8.54 23.37
N ILE A 156 8.37 -9.05 24.19
CA ILE A 156 9.29 -8.21 24.96
C ILE A 156 10.59 -8.09 24.18
N ILE A 157 10.89 -6.88 23.70
CA ILE A 157 12.08 -6.58 22.90
C ILE A 157 12.80 -5.42 23.57
N ARG A 158 14.08 -5.60 23.90
CA ARG A 158 14.89 -4.61 24.65
C ARG A 158 14.15 -4.11 25.90
N TYR A 159 13.64 -5.05 26.71
CA TYR A 159 12.91 -4.80 27.95
C TYR A 159 11.59 -4.01 27.80
N GLN A 160 11.07 -3.87 26.57
CA GLN A 160 9.82 -3.17 26.30
C GLN A 160 8.79 -4.15 25.70
N THR A 161 7.58 -4.14 26.26
CA THR A 161 6.42 -4.81 25.65
C THR A 161 6.03 -4.06 24.38
N ARG A 162 6.06 -4.74 23.25
CA ARG A 162 5.63 -4.22 21.94
C ARG A 162 4.44 -5.01 21.45
N LEU A 163 3.50 -4.31 20.81
CA LEU A 163 2.23 -4.86 20.34
C LEU A 163 2.28 -5.01 18.82
N PHE A 164 1.93 -6.20 18.33
CA PHE A 164 2.00 -6.56 16.93
C PHE A 164 0.67 -7.07 16.40
N VAL A 165 0.48 -6.91 15.10
CA VAL A 165 -0.65 -7.43 14.33
C VAL A 165 -0.15 -8.56 13.43
N PRO A 166 -0.76 -9.76 13.48
CA PRO A 166 -0.47 -10.83 12.53
C PRO A 166 -0.69 -10.37 11.08
N THR A 167 0.27 -10.61 10.20
CA THR A 167 0.26 -10.04 8.83
C THR A 167 -0.84 -10.65 7.97
N ASP A 168 -1.15 -11.94 8.17
CA ASP A 168 -2.22 -12.69 7.50
C ASP A 168 -3.63 -12.21 7.86
N GLN A 169 -3.80 -11.60 9.05
CA GLN A 169 -5.08 -11.14 9.57
C GLN A 169 -5.14 -9.62 9.76
N ALA A 170 -4.13 -8.89 9.29
CA ALA A 170 -3.95 -7.47 9.59
C ALA A 170 -5.15 -6.62 9.21
N ASN A 171 -5.71 -6.84 8.02
CA ASN A 171 -6.88 -6.09 7.54
C ASN A 171 -8.08 -6.29 8.48
N ALA A 172 -8.41 -7.54 8.82
CA ALA A 172 -9.56 -7.85 9.66
C ALA A 172 -9.40 -7.35 11.10
N ILE A 173 -8.19 -7.44 11.66
CA ILE A 173 -7.89 -6.92 12.99
C ILE A 173 -8.01 -5.40 12.98
N LEU A 174 -7.41 -4.72 12.01
CA LEU A 174 -7.45 -3.26 11.94
C LEU A 174 -8.89 -2.75 11.83
N VAL A 175 -9.76 -3.42 11.05
CA VAL A 175 -11.21 -3.10 11.02
C VAL A 175 -11.85 -3.18 12.40
N ARG A 176 -11.47 -4.14 13.26
CA ARG A 176 -11.99 -4.23 14.63
C ARG A 176 -11.45 -3.12 15.54
N LEU A 177 -10.21 -2.69 15.30
CA LEU A 177 -9.57 -1.63 16.09
C LEU A 177 -10.14 -0.23 15.79
N THR A 178 -10.65 -0.02 14.56
CA THR A 178 -11.23 1.25 14.11
C THR A 178 -12.75 1.33 14.29
N ARG A 179 -13.38 0.37 14.99
CA ARG A 179 -14.80 0.35 15.34
C ARG A 179 -15.10 0.96 16.71
#